data_AF-A0A1N7SXL2-F1
#
_entry.id   AF-A0A1N7SXL2-F1
#
_cell.length_a   1.000
_cell.length_b   1.000
_cell.length_c   1.000
_cell.angle_alpha   90.00
_cell.angle_beta   90.00
_cell.angle_gamma   90.00
#
_symmetry.space_group_name_H-M   'P 1'
#
loop_
_entity.id
_entity.type
_entity.pdbx_description
1 polymer ?
#
loop_
_entity_poly.entity_id
_entity_poly.type
_entity_poly.pdbx_seq_one_letter_code
_entity_poly.pdbx_strand_id
1 'polypeptide(L)' 'MLSGGLTINEIADGCALSAKTISTYKTRLMQKLGLANNAEVIRYAIRHGLIVE' A
#
# COMPACT_ATOMS: atom_id res chain seq x y z
N MET A 1 4.09 -2.60 -5.45
CA MET A 1 4.16 -3.27 -4.12
C MET A 1 2.88 -3.16 -3.29
N LEU A 2 2.30 -2.01 -2.91
CA LEU A 2 1.00 -1.99 -2.18
C LEU A 2 -0.25 -2.13 -3.08
N SER A 3 -0.10 -1.77 -4.35
CA SER A 3 -1.19 -1.57 -5.31
C SER A 3 -1.22 -2.61 -6.43
N GLY A 4 -0.17 -3.43 -6.54
CA GLY A 4 -0.03 -4.50 -7.55
C GLY A 4 -0.57 -5.87 -7.11
N GLY A 5 -1.46 -5.91 -6.11
CA GLY A 5 -2.07 -7.16 -5.63
C GLY A 5 -1.25 -7.99 -4.63
N LEU A 6 -0.03 -7.57 -4.27
CA LEU A 6 0.75 -8.23 -3.23
C LEU A 6 0.11 -8.05 -1.85
N THR A 7 0.18 -9.11 -1.05
CA THR A 7 -0.19 -9.10 0.36
C THR A 7 0.80 -8.29 1.19
N ILE A 8 0.37 -7.86 2.38
CA ILE A 8 1.23 -7.09 3.30
C ILE A 8 2.50 -7.88 3.67
N ASN A 9 2.41 -9.21 3.75
CA ASN A 9 3.55 -10.06 4.07
C ASN A 9 4.56 -10.14 2.92
N GLU A 10 4.12 -10.29 1.67
CA GLU A 10 5.02 -10.29 0.51
C GLU A 10 5.77 -8.96 0.36
N ILE A 11 5.11 -7.84 0.68
CA ILE A 11 5.73 -6.52 0.69
C ILE A 11 6.73 -6.39 1.84
N ALA A 12 6.38 -6.92 3.01
CA ALA A 12 7.24 -6.94 4.18
C ALA A 12 8.53 -7.72 3.89
N ASP A 13 8.41 -8.90 3.29
CA ASP A 13 9.52 -9.75 2.89
C ASP A 13 10.40 -9.05 1.82
N GLY A 14 9.79 -8.46 0.79
CA GLY A 14 10.52 -7.72 -0.24
C GLY A 14 11.22 -6.44 0.25
N CYS A 15 10.79 -5.87 1.37
CA CYS A 15 11.40 -4.70 2.00
C CYS A 15 12.29 -5.03 3.20
N ALA A 16 12.42 -6.32 3.58
CA ALA A 16 13.07 -6.75 4.83
C ALA A 16 12.55 -6.00 6.08
N LEU A 17 11.24 -5.71 6.10
CA LEU A 17 10.56 -5.00 7.19
C LEU A 17 9.49 -5.90 7.80
N SER A 18 9.02 -5.57 9.01
CA SER A 18 7.89 -6.30 9.60
C SER A 18 6.57 -5.93 8.92
N ALA A 19 5.65 -6.89 8.82
CA ALA A 19 4.27 -6.65 8.35
C ALA A 19 3.56 -5.54 9.16
N LYS A 20 3.86 -5.43 10.46
CA LYS A 20 3.35 -4.35 11.33
C LYS A 20 3.86 -2.98 10.90
N THR A 21 5.12 -2.90 10.48
CA THR A 21 5.73 -1.67 9.95
C THR A 21 5.02 -1.25 8.66
N ILE A 22 4.86 -2.18 7.70
CA ILE A 22 4.15 -1.92 6.45
C ILE A 22 2.69 -1.48 6.71
N SER A 23 1.99 -2.17 7.62
CA SER A 23 0.62 -1.80 8.03
C SER A 23 0.55 -0.39 8.62
N THR A 24 1.52 0.00 9.45
CA THR A 24 1.60 1.35 10.02
C THR A 24 1.78 2.41 8.94
N TYR A 25 2.68 2.18 7.98
CA TYR A 25 2.88 3.11 6.85
C TYR A 25 1.64 3.20 5.97
N LYS A 26 0.97 2.09 5.70
CA LYS A 26 -0.30 2.06 4.96
C LYS A 26 -1.37 2.92 5.63
N THR A 27 -1.58 2.77 6.94
CA THR A 27 -2.56 3.58 7.67
C THR A 27 -2.23 5.07 7.63
N ARG A 28 -0.95 5.43 7.82
CA ARG A 28 -0.51 6.84 7.71
C ARG A 28 -0.70 7.40 6.31
N LEU A 29 -0.40 6.60 5.28
CA LEU A 29 -0.63 6.97 3.88
C LEU A 29 -2.12 7.23 3.63
N MET A 30 -2.97 6.30 4.05
CA MET A 30 -4.43 6.42 3.93
C MET A 30 -4.95 7.67 4.63
N GLN A 31 -4.51 7.97 5.85
CA GLN A 31 -4.88 9.19 6.55
C GLN A 31 -4.45 10.46 5.82
N LYS A 32 -3.20 10.51 5.31
CA LYS A 32 -2.69 11.67 4.57
C LYS A 32 -3.42 11.91 3.25
N LEU A 33 -3.87 10.84 2.60
CA LEU A 33 -4.57 10.89 1.32
C LEU A 33 -6.10 10.91 1.45
N GLY A 34 -6.63 10.85 2.68
CA GLY A 34 -8.07 10.79 2.92
C GLY A 34 -8.75 9.51 2.42
N LEU A 35 -8.03 8.38 2.37
CA LEU A 35 -8.53 7.10 1.86
C LEU A 35 -9.03 6.23 3.01
N ALA A 36 -10.22 5.64 2.85
CA ALA A 36 -10.91 4.87 3.88
C ALA A 36 -10.59 3.37 3.85
N ASN A 37 -10.21 2.82 2.69
CA ASN A 37 -9.98 1.38 2.55
C ASN A 37 -8.90 1.04 1.53
N ASN A 38 -8.48 -0.24 1.52
CA ASN A 38 -7.44 -0.73 0.62
C ASN A 38 -7.81 -0.57 -0.87
N ALA A 39 -9.09 -0.72 -1.23
CA ALA A 39 -9.53 -0.58 -2.61
C ALA A 39 -9.37 0.86 -3.10
N GLU A 40 -9.54 1.85 -2.23
CA GLU A 40 -9.26 3.25 -2.54
C GLU A 40 -7.76 3.52 -2.73
N VAL A 41 -6.90 2.86 -1.96
CA VAL A 41 -5.44 2.92 -2.18
C VAL A 41 -5.06 2.37 -3.55
N ILE A 42 -5.64 1.24 -3.95
CA ILE A 42 -5.42 0.66 -5.28
C ILE A 42 -5.93 1.61 -6.37
N ARG A 43 -7.18 2.10 -6.27
CA ARG A 43 -7.76 3.05 -7.22
C ARG A 43 -6.95 4.34 -7.31
N TYR A 44 -6.49 4.86 -6.18
CA TYR A 44 -5.62 6.03 -6.12
C TYR A 44 -4.31 5.77 -6.86
N ALA A 45 -3.65 4.64 -6.61
CA ALA A 45 -2.41 4.29 -7.28
C ALA A 45 -2.57 4.14 -8.80
N ILE A 46 -3.67 3.54 -9.27
CA ILE A 46 -4.00 3.45 -10.72
C ILE A 46 -4.20 4.86 -11.30
N ARG A 47 -5.04 5.69 -10.67
CA ARG A 47 -5.34 7.05 -11.16
C ARG A 47 -4.10 7.95 -11.24
N HIS A 48 -3.14 7.75 -10.34
CA HIS A 48 -1.92 8.55 -10.27
C HIS A 48 -0.71 7.90 -10.98
N GLY A 49 -0.89 6.75 -11.66
CA GLY A 49 0.21 6.06 -12.35
C GLY A 49 1.31 5.55 -11.42
N LEU A 50 0.99 5.30 -10.14
CA LEU A 50 1.93 4.79 -9.12
C LEU A 50 2.09 3.27 -9.16
N ILE A 51 1.41 2.62 -10.10
CA ILE A 51 1.60 1.21 -10.43
C ILE A 51 2.30 1.19 -11.77
N VAL A 52 3.52 0.65 -11.78
CA VAL A 52 4.21 0.27 -13.01
C VAL A 52 4.10 -1.24 -13.07
N GLU A 53 3.54 -1.74 -14.16
CA GLU A 53 3.48 -3.18 -14.46
C GLU A 53 4.89 -3.74 -14.67
#